data_AF-A0AAD2SVE4-F1
#
_entry.id   AF-A0AAD2SVE4-F1
#
_cell.length_a   1.000
_cell.length_b   1.000
_cell.length_c   1.000
_cell.angle_alpha   90.00
_cell.angle_beta   90.00
_cell.angle_gamma   90.00
#
_symmetry.space_group_name_H-M   'P 1'
#
loop_
_entity.id
_entity.type
_entity.pdbx_description
1 polymer ?
#
loop_
_entity_poly.entity_id
_entity_poly.type
_entity_poly.pdbx_seq_one_letter_code
_entity_poly.pdbx_strand_id
1 'polypeptide(L)'
;MLSSKDFPHQKVTAYLPAVHELSSLERDIRALQSGLDILTIGTAWASSLRLSAQKPILIVEGMSAAFLPKNLFDLSICFHTDEGTELERRLARDTAVRGRDVHWIRQVHTSRRQQYEHYYKMYQEEADFLISQTEEGFGIDKISNGLGK
;
A
#
# COMPACT_ATOMS: atom_id res chain seq x y z
N MET A 1 -12.05 14.60 14.19
CA MET A 1 -10.93 13.95 13.49
C MET A 1 -10.72 14.73 12.20
N LEU A 2 -9.56 15.33 11.98
CA LEU A 2 -9.30 16.15 10.80
C LEU A 2 -9.08 15.25 9.58
N SER A 3 -9.76 15.52 8.49
CA SER A 3 -9.64 14.83 7.21
C SER A 3 -8.54 15.49 6.36
N SER A 4 -7.93 14.76 5.43
CA SER A 4 -7.05 15.35 4.41
C SER A 4 -7.74 16.45 3.57
N LYS A 5 -9.08 16.41 3.50
CA LYS A 5 -9.91 17.45 2.88
C LYS A 5 -9.82 18.81 3.60
N ASP A 6 -9.44 18.81 4.88
CA ASP A 6 -9.33 20.03 5.71
C ASP A 6 -8.03 20.80 5.44
N PHE A 7 -7.07 20.22 4.69
CA PHE A 7 -5.76 20.81 4.39
C PHE A 7 -5.40 20.73 2.88
N PRO A 8 -6.14 21.42 2.00
CA PRO A 8 -5.99 21.29 0.54
C PRO A 8 -4.64 21.71 -0.02
N HIS A 9 -3.84 22.47 0.76
CA HIS A 9 -2.51 22.94 0.36
C HIS A 9 -1.37 22.03 0.84
N GLN A 10 -1.63 21.11 1.76
CA GLN A 10 -0.67 20.07 2.12
C GLN A 10 -0.88 18.87 1.19
N LYS A 11 0.10 18.61 0.31
CA LYS A 11 0.15 17.36 -0.45
C LYS A 11 0.54 16.22 0.48
N VAL A 12 -0.43 15.70 1.21
CA VAL A 12 -0.27 14.48 2.00
C VAL A 12 -0.19 13.30 1.04
N THR A 13 0.87 12.49 1.14
CA THR A 13 0.97 11.27 0.33
C THR A 13 0.16 10.15 0.95
N ALA A 14 -0.08 9.09 0.17
CA ALA A 14 -0.76 7.90 0.66
C ALA A 14 0.07 7.09 1.71
N TYR A 15 1.28 7.53 2.07
CA TYR A 15 2.01 6.94 3.20
C TYR A 15 1.42 7.29 4.56
N LEU A 16 0.58 8.33 4.66
CA LEU A 16 -0.09 8.68 5.92
C LEU A 16 -1.38 7.86 6.10
N PRO A 17 -1.55 7.07 7.18
CA PRO A 17 -2.76 6.26 7.37
C PRO A 17 -4.07 7.06 7.39
N ALA A 18 -4.04 8.30 7.87
CA ALA A 18 -5.20 9.16 8.01
C ALA A 18 -5.86 9.58 6.68
N VAL A 19 -5.22 9.33 5.53
CA VAL A 19 -5.82 9.63 4.22
C VAL A 19 -6.63 8.47 3.64
N HIS A 20 -6.69 7.33 4.35
CA HIS A 20 -7.34 6.11 3.89
C HIS A 20 -8.69 5.89 4.59
N GLU A 21 -9.63 5.29 3.86
CA GLU A 21 -10.95 4.89 4.38
C GLU A 21 -10.87 3.55 5.15
N LEU A 22 -9.97 3.46 6.14
CA LEU A 22 -9.60 2.20 6.81
C LEU A 22 -10.79 1.49 7.46
N SER A 23 -11.69 2.23 8.13
CA SER A 23 -12.87 1.63 8.78
C SER A 23 -13.84 1.02 7.77
N SER A 24 -14.00 1.63 6.60
CA SER A 24 -14.83 1.09 5.53
C SER A 24 -14.20 -0.19 4.96
N LEU A 25 -12.88 -0.18 4.74
CA LEU A 25 -12.15 -1.34 4.26
C LEU A 25 -12.19 -2.51 5.26
N GLU A 26 -11.98 -2.25 6.55
CA GLU A 26 -12.09 -3.27 7.60
C GLU A 26 -13.49 -3.89 7.63
N ARG A 27 -14.54 -3.07 7.61
CA ARG A 27 -15.94 -3.55 7.56
C ARG A 27 -16.16 -4.47 6.36
N ASP A 28 -15.68 -4.06 5.19
CA ASP A 28 -15.87 -4.77 3.94
C ASP A 28 -15.11 -6.12 3.93
N ILE A 29 -13.89 -6.15 4.49
CA ILE A 29 -13.13 -7.40 4.70
C ILE A 29 -13.89 -8.35 5.63
N ARG A 30 -14.38 -7.86 6.78
CA ARG A 30 -15.14 -8.68 7.73
C ARG A 30 -16.46 -9.19 7.15
N ALA A 31 -17.13 -8.38 6.32
CA ALA A 31 -18.33 -8.81 5.61
C ALA A 31 -18.04 -9.99 4.67
N LEU A 32 -16.99 -9.88 3.85
CA LEU A 32 -16.56 -10.98 2.98
C LEU A 32 -16.17 -12.23 3.77
N GLN A 33 -15.41 -12.09 4.86
CA GLN A 33 -15.03 -13.22 5.74
C GLN A 33 -16.22 -13.90 6.42
N SER A 34 -17.33 -13.19 6.62
CA SER A 34 -18.57 -13.73 7.21
C SER A 34 -19.57 -14.26 6.18
N GLY A 35 -19.19 -14.31 4.89
CA GLY A 35 -20.04 -14.85 3.83
C GLY A 35 -21.00 -13.83 3.20
N LEU A 36 -20.81 -12.53 3.48
CA LEU A 36 -21.64 -11.45 2.94
C LEU A 36 -21.00 -10.82 1.71
N ASP A 37 -21.72 -10.84 0.59
CA ASP A 37 -21.36 -10.08 -0.60
C ASP A 37 -21.35 -8.57 -0.30
N ILE A 38 -20.41 -7.85 -0.91
CA ILE A 38 -20.29 -6.39 -0.75
C ILE A 38 -20.38 -5.67 -2.10
N LEU A 39 -20.65 -4.37 -2.04
CA LEU A 39 -20.48 -3.45 -3.16
C LEU A 39 -19.36 -2.47 -2.79
N THR A 40 -18.28 -2.43 -3.56
CA THR A 40 -17.13 -1.56 -3.27
C THR A 40 -17.49 -0.09 -3.45
N ILE A 41 -16.73 0.79 -2.77
CA ILE A 41 -16.88 2.24 -2.92
C ILE A 41 -16.51 2.65 -4.35
N GLY A 42 -17.42 3.38 -5.00
CA GLY A 42 -17.15 4.02 -6.29
C GLY A 42 -16.31 5.27 -6.12
N THR A 43 -15.39 5.51 -7.03
CA THR A 43 -14.52 6.69 -7.06
C THR A 43 -14.66 7.40 -8.42
N ALA A 44 -14.05 8.59 -8.54
CA ALA A 44 -14.05 9.31 -9.82
C ALA A 44 -13.34 8.56 -10.96
N TRP A 45 -12.51 7.55 -10.64
CA TRP A 45 -11.70 6.80 -11.60
C TRP A 45 -12.04 5.30 -11.67
N ALA A 46 -12.93 4.80 -10.81
CA ALA A 46 -13.36 3.40 -10.81
C ALA A 46 -14.82 3.27 -10.33
N SER A 47 -15.64 2.55 -11.09
CA SER A 47 -17.02 2.25 -10.69
C SER A 47 -17.05 1.23 -9.55
N SER A 48 -18.12 1.26 -8.74
CA SER A 48 -18.38 0.22 -7.75
C SER A 48 -18.48 -1.16 -8.38
N LEU A 49 -17.95 -2.17 -7.68
CA LEU A 49 -17.98 -3.57 -8.10
C LEU A 49 -18.61 -4.42 -7.00
N ARG A 50 -19.45 -5.38 -7.40
CA ARG A 50 -19.96 -6.40 -6.47
C ARG A 50 -18.88 -7.46 -6.27
N LEU A 51 -18.48 -7.69 -5.02
CA LEU A 51 -17.61 -8.80 -4.66
C LEU A 51 -18.43 -9.89 -3.99
N SER A 52 -18.19 -11.12 -4.45
CA SER A 52 -18.86 -12.33 -3.95
C SER A 52 -18.04 -12.92 -2.81
N ALA A 53 -18.70 -13.21 -1.68
CA ALA A 53 -18.07 -13.85 -0.53
C ALA A 53 -17.88 -15.36 -0.70
N GLN A 54 -18.35 -15.93 -1.82
CA GLN A 54 -18.18 -17.36 -2.13
C GLN A 54 -16.79 -17.66 -2.72
N LYS A 55 -15.93 -16.64 -2.90
CA LYS A 55 -14.55 -16.83 -3.33
C LYS A 55 -13.72 -17.44 -2.19
N PRO A 56 -12.87 -18.43 -2.48
CA PRO A 56 -12.10 -19.11 -1.44
C PRO A 56 -10.92 -18.29 -0.90
N ILE A 57 -10.49 -17.26 -1.64
CA ILE A 57 -9.33 -16.42 -1.30
C ILE A 57 -9.72 -14.97 -1.50
N LEU A 58 -9.46 -14.14 -0.48
CA LEU A 58 -9.53 -12.69 -0.54
C LEU A 58 -8.10 -12.13 -0.55
N ILE A 59 -7.77 -11.37 -1.59
CA ILE A 59 -6.50 -10.62 -1.68
C ILE A 59 -6.84 -9.15 -1.46
N VAL A 60 -6.23 -8.54 -0.44
CA VAL A 60 -6.31 -7.10 -0.19
C VAL A 60 -4.94 -6.51 -0.54
N GLU A 61 -4.90 -5.62 -1.53
CA GLU A 61 -3.67 -5.04 -2.06
C GLU A 61 -3.68 -3.52 -1.94
N GLY A 62 -2.48 -2.95 -1.83
CA GLY A 62 -2.25 -1.51 -1.68
C GLY A 62 -1.79 -1.12 -0.27
N MET A 63 -1.37 0.13 -0.10
CA MET A 63 -0.82 0.65 1.16
C MET A 63 -1.80 0.51 2.34
N SER A 64 -3.11 0.63 2.10
CA SER A 64 -4.13 0.54 3.15
C SER A 64 -4.10 -0.81 3.88
N ALA A 65 -3.68 -1.90 3.20
CA ALA A 65 -3.59 -3.22 3.81
C ALA A 65 -2.58 -3.24 4.98
N ALA A 66 -1.50 -2.48 4.88
CA ALA A 66 -0.45 -2.41 5.89
C ALA A 66 -0.90 -1.64 7.15
N PHE A 67 -1.91 -0.77 7.04
CA PHE A 67 -2.41 0.05 8.16
C PHE A 67 -3.56 -0.61 8.94
N LEU A 68 -4.05 -1.76 8.47
CA LEU A 68 -5.14 -2.48 9.08
C LEU A 68 -4.63 -3.44 10.18
N PRO A 69 -5.48 -3.78 11.17
CA PRO A 69 -5.11 -4.75 12.19
C PRO A 69 -4.64 -6.09 11.58
N LYS A 70 -3.46 -6.57 11.98
CA LYS A 70 -2.85 -7.80 11.44
C LYS A 70 -3.76 -9.04 11.56
N ASN A 71 -4.60 -9.10 12.60
CA ASN A 71 -5.52 -10.21 12.81
C ASN A 71 -6.67 -10.32 11.80
N LEU A 72 -6.82 -9.33 10.90
CA LEU A 72 -7.72 -9.44 9.74
C LEU A 72 -7.17 -10.36 8.64
N PHE A 73 -5.87 -10.64 8.65
CA PHE A 73 -5.20 -11.37 7.59
C PHE A 73 -4.67 -12.70 8.10
N ASP A 74 -4.86 -13.75 7.30
CA ASP A 74 -4.22 -15.05 7.56
C ASP A 74 -2.76 -15.07 7.12
N LEU A 75 -2.39 -14.20 6.17
CA LEU A 75 -1.05 -14.04 5.63
C LEU A 75 -0.85 -12.61 5.13
N SER A 76 0.30 -12.01 5.45
CA SER A 76 0.71 -10.69 4.95
C SER A 76 2.05 -10.74 4.21
N ILE A 77 2.12 -10.09 3.05
CA ILE A 77 3.31 -10.02 2.20
C ILE A 77 3.61 -8.55 1.90
N CYS A 78 4.82 -8.11 2.19
CA CYS A 78 5.31 -6.80 1.81
C CYS A 78 6.28 -6.92 0.64
N PHE A 79 6.10 -6.10 -0.40
CA PHE A 79 7.06 -5.96 -1.49
C PHE A 79 7.94 -4.75 -1.28
N HIS A 80 9.25 -4.95 -1.28
CA HIS A 80 10.23 -3.91 -1.01
C HIS A 80 11.20 -3.72 -2.18
N THR A 81 11.58 -2.46 -2.39
CA THR A 81 12.68 -2.05 -3.26
C THR A 81 13.40 -0.88 -2.57
N ASP A 82 14.72 -0.83 -2.69
CA ASP A 82 15.54 0.25 -2.15
C ASP A 82 15.37 1.54 -2.95
N GLU A 83 15.78 2.67 -2.36
CA GLU A 83 15.62 4.00 -2.97
C GLU A 83 16.31 4.10 -4.35
N GLY A 84 17.51 3.54 -4.49
CA GLY A 84 18.31 3.60 -5.72
C GLY A 84 17.61 2.89 -6.87
N THR A 85 17.27 1.62 -6.64
CA THR A 85 16.56 0.79 -7.61
C THR A 85 15.17 1.37 -7.97
N GLU A 86 14.43 1.91 -6.99
CA GLU A 86 13.13 2.56 -7.25
C GLU A 86 13.31 3.79 -8.16
N LEU A 87 14.29 4.64 -7.84
CA LEU A 87 14.56 5.87 -8.59
C LEU A 87 14.99 5.57 -10.02
N GLU A 88 15.89 4.61 -10.21
CA GLU A 88 16.35 4.19 -11.55
C GLU A 88 15.17 3.75 -12.42
N ARG A 89 14.36 2.81 -11.92
CA ARG A 89 13.16 2.31 -12.62
C ARG A 89 12.18 3.44 -12.92
N ARG A 90 11.98 4.34 -11.97
CA ARG A 90 11.08 5.49 -12.12
C ARG A 90 11.60 6.47 -13.18
N LEU A 91 12.89 6.76 -13.20
CA LEU A 91 13.51 7.63 -14.22
C LEU A 91 13.36 7.01 -15.60
N ALA A 92 13.69 5.72 -15.77
CA ALA A 92 13.56 5.04 -17.05
C ALA A 92 12.12 5.07 -17.57
N ARG A 93 11.14 4.74 -16.73
CA ARG A 93 9.73 4.70 -17.12
C ARG A 93 9.11 6.08 -17.33
N ASP A 94 9.27 7.00 -16.37
CA ASP A 94 8.56 8.28 -16.41
C ASP A 94 9.15 9.26 -17.45
N THR A 95 10.43 9.15 -17.81
CA THR A 95 11.00 9.93 -18.93
C THR A 95 10.53 9.36 -20.27
N ALA A 96 10.68 8.05 -20.50
CA ALA A 96 10.37 7.42 -21.78
C ALA A 96 8.87 7.38 -22.09
N VAL A 97 8.03 7.10 -21.09
CA VAL A 97 6.58 6.87 -21.30
C VAL A 97 5.77 8.15 -21.08
N ARG A 98 6.21 9.04 -20.18
CA ARG A 98 5.42 10.20 -19.73
C ARG A 98 6.04 11.55 -20.09
N GLY A 99 7.22 11.57 -20.72
CA GLY A 99 7.91 12.79 -21.13
C GLY A 99 8.24 13.73 -19.96
N ARG A 100 8.39 13.20 -18.75
CA ARG A 100 8.59 14.02 -17.54
C ARG A 100 10.04 14.46 -17.39
N ASP A 101 10.22 15.66 -16.85
CA ASP A 101 11.53 16.21 -16.53
C ASP A 101 12.24 15.39 -15.42
N VAL A 102 13.53 15.12 -15.65
CA VAL A 102 14.37 14.32 -14.77
C VAL A 102 14.56 14.98 -13.41
N HIS A 103 14.78 16.31 -13.39
CA HIS A 103 15.03 17.04 -12.15
C HIS A 103 13.78 17.02 -11.26
N TRP A 104 12.60 17.23 -11.86
CA TRP A 104 11.32 17.11 -11.17
C TRP A 104 11.07 15.70 -10.62
N ILE A 105 11.37 14.64 -11.38
CA ILE A 105 11.22 13.25 -10.90
C ILE A 105 12.04 13.02 -9.63
N ARG A 106 13.31 13.46 -9.63
CA ARG A 106 14.22 13.32 -8.50
C ARG A 106 13.70 14.06 -7.27
N GLN A 107 13.31 15.33 -7.40
CA GLN A 107 12.75 16.12 -6.30
C GLN A 107 11.51 15.44 -5.67
N VAL A 108 10.57 14.99 -6.50
CA VAL A 108 9.36 14.32 -6.02
C VAL A 108 9.68 12.96 -5.39
N HIS A 109 10.65 12.23 -5.93
CA HIS A 109 11.08 10.95 -5.36
C HIS A 109 11.66 11.14 -3.96
N THR A 110 12.59 12.08 -3.77
CA THR A 110 13.18 12.37 -2.46
C THR A 110 12.12 12.73 -1.42
N SER A 111 11.16 13.61 -1.77
CA SER A 111 10.07 13.97 -0.85
C SER A 111 9.17 12.78 -0.49
N ARG A 112 8.88 11.90 -1.46
CA ARG A 112 8.10 10.67 -1.22
C ARG A 112 8.86 9.68 -0.35
N ARG A 113 10.18 9.53 -0.57
CA ARG A 113 11.01 8.61 0.21
C ARG A 113 11.11 9.04 1.67
N GLN A 114 11.24 10.33 1.94
CA GLN A 114 11.19 10.86 3.32
C GLN A 114 9.88 10.50 4.03
N GLN A 115 8.74 10.63 3.32
CA GLN A 115 7.43 10.24 3.88
C GLN A 115 7.30 8.72 4.06
N TYR A 116 7.85 7.93 3.15
CA TYR A 116 7.90 6.47 3.28
C TYR A 116 8.68 6.06 4.55
N GLU A 117 9.89 6.57 4.73
CA GLU A 117 10.74 6.23 5.88
C GLU A 117 10.07 6.64 7.20
N HIS A 118 9.39 7.79 7.21
CA HIS A 118 8.77 8.31 8.42
C HIS A 118 7.40 7.70 8.76
N TYR A 119 6.56 7.41 7.76
CA TYR A 119 5.17 6.98 7.99
C TYR A 119 4.89 5.52 7.62
N TYR A 120 5.64 4.90 6.70
CA TYR A 120 5.28 3.58 6.16
C TYR A 120 6.22 2.46 6.58
N LYS A 121 7.52 2.74 6.72
CA LYS A 121 8.55 1.71 6.94
C LYS A 121 8.27 0.77 8.12
N MET A 122 7.73 1.29 9.23
CA MET A 122 7.37 0.46 10.38
C MET A 122 6.38 -0.66 10.02
N TYR A 123 5.43 -0.40 9.12
CA TYR A 123 4.43 -1.39 8.71
C TYR A 123 5.01 -2.45 7.76
N GLN A 124 6.09 -2.15 7.03
CA GLN A 124 6.81 -3.16 6.25
C GLN A 124 7.38 -4.25 7.17
N GLU A 125 7.90 -3.85 8.32
CA GLU A 125 8.55 -4.75 9.29
C GLU A 125 7.54 -5.62 10.06
N GLU A 126 6.24 -5.35 9.94
CA GLU A 126 5.17 -6.13 10.58
C GLU A 126 4.62 -7.27 9.71
N ALA A 127 4.95 -7.29 8.41
CA ALA A 127 4.49 -8.32 7.48
C ALA A 127 5.05 -9.72 7.82
N ASP A 128 4.40 -10.79 7.35
CA ASP A 128 4.90 -12.14 7.58
C ASP A 128 6.06 -12.48 6.63
N PHE A 129 5.96 -12.00 5.39
CA PHE A 129 7.00 -12.14 4.38
C PHE A 129 7.39 -10.78 3.80
N LEU A 130 8.68 -10.58 3.62
CA LEU A 130 9.26 -9.50 2.83
C LEU A 130 9.81 -10.08 1.53
N ILE A 131 9.30 -9.59 0.40
CA ILE A 131 9.83 -9.92 -0.91
C ILE A 131 10.54 -8.68 -1.43
N SER A 132 11.86 -8.76 -1.53
CA SER A 132 12.72 -7.64 -1.89
C SER A 132 13.27 -7.82 -3.29
N GLN A 133 13.31 -6.72 -4.05
CA GLN A 133 14.09 -6.62 -5.26
C GLN A 133 14.89 -5.32 -5.23
N THR A 134 16.20 -5.45 -5.07
CA THR A 134 17.17 -4.35 -4.96
C THR A 134 18.28 -4.51 -5.99
N GLU A 135 19.28 -3.63 -5.97
CA GLU A 135 20.52 -3.79 -6.75
C GLU A 135 21.27 -5.08 -6.37
N GLU A 136 21.15 -5.53 -5.12
CA GLU A 136 21.77 -6.76 -4.61
C GLU A 136 21.06 -8.04 -5.08
N GLY A 137 19.85 -7.90 -5.65
CA GLY A 137 19.10 -8.99 -6.27
C GLY A 137 17.72 -9.21 -5.68
N PHE A 138 17.19 -10.42 -5.92
CA PHE A 138 15.88 -10.87 -5.43
C PHE A 138 16.04 -11.62 -4.11
N GLY A 139 15.22 -11.28 -3.11
CA GLY A 139 15.23 -11.90 -1.80
C GLY A 139 13.83 -12.17 -1.27
N ILE A 140 13.68 -13.23 -0.47
CA ILE A 140 12.46 -13.53 0.28
C ILE A 140 12.86 -13.80 1.73
N ASP A 141 12.40 -12.96 2.63
CA ASP A 141 12.64 -13.08 4.06
C ASP A 141 11.32 -13.34 4.79
N LYS A 142 11.32 -14.28 5.73
CA LYS A 142 10.20 -14.48 6.65
C LYS A 142 10.48 -13.65 7.91
N ILE A 143 9.68 -12.62 8.16
CA ILE A 143 9.92 -11.67 9.26
C ILE A 143 9.27 -12.17 10.56
N SER A 144 8.05 -12.70 10.50
CA SER A 144 7.36 -13.21 11.69
C SER A 144 7.67 -14.70 11.91
N ASN A 145 8.23 -15.03 13.08
CA ASN A 145 8.17 -16.40 13.59
C ASN A 145 6.73 -16.63 14.07
N GLY A 146 5.98 -17.48 13.38
CA GLY A 146 4.61 -17.82 13.72
C GLY A 146 4.48 -18.32 15.16
N LEU A 147 4.23 -17.41 16.09
CA LEU A 147 3.79 -17.66 17.46
C LEU A 147 2.74 -16.59 17.76
N GLY A 148 1.51 -16.87 17.37
CA GLY A 148 0.40 -15.92 17.51
C GLY A 148 -0.92 -16.33 16.85
N LYS A 149 -1.21 -17.63 16.78
CA LYS A 149 -2.57 -18.18 16.82
C LYS A 149 -2.49 -19.46 17.66
#